data_AF-A0A608TQA6-F1
#
_entry.id   AF-A0A608TQA6-F1
#
_cell.length_a   1.000
_cell.length_b   1.000
_cell.length_c   1.000
_cell.angle_alpha   90.00
_cell.angle_beta   90.00
_cell.angle_gamma   90.00
#
_symmetry.space_group_name_H-M   'P 1'
#
loop_
_entity.id
_entity.type
_entity.pdbx_description
1 polymer ?
#
loop_
_entity_poly.entity_id
_entity_poly.type
_entity_poly.pdbx_seq_one_letter_code
_entity_poly.pdbx_strand_id
1 'polypeptide(L)' 'MKHNKWNPAFKLDVMNVIKDLSIKGLCVGSSIAQLHEIMGEPELPVARMGKKSKIYYWLYGNVSFLSEGDYVI' A
#
# COMPACT_ATOMS: atom_id res chain seq x y z
N MET A 1 0.80 19.72 -24.38
CA MET A 1 1.25 18.64 -23.49
C MET A 1 0.37 17.42 -23.75
N LYS A 2 0.93 16.29 -24.17
CA LYS A 2 0.16 15.03 -24.25
C LYS A 2 -0.19 14.64 -22.82
N HIS A 3 -1.47 14.59 -22.49
CA HIS A 3 -1.93 13.87 -21.30
C HIS A 3 -1.54 12.41 -21.51
N ASN A 4 -0.40 11.99 -20.94
CA ASN A 4 -0.15 10.56 -20.77
C ASN A 4 -1.37 10.03 -20.03
N LYS A 5 -2.17 9.19 -20.70
CA LYS A 5 -3.28 8.49 -20.04
C LYS A 5 -2.64 7.70 -18.91
N TRP A 6 -2.81 8.18 -17.69
CA TRP A 6 -2.47 7.42 -16.51
C TRP A 6 -3.30 6.14 -16.57
N ASN A 7 -2.61 5.02 -16.80
CA ASN A 7 -3.22 3.70 -16.83
C ASN A 7 -2.84 3.06 -15.49
N PRO A 8 -3.73 3.08 -14.49
CA PRO A 8 -3.39 2.54 -13.19
C PRO A 8 -3.00 1.07 -13.35
N ALA A 9 -1.86 0.68 -12.78
CA ALA A 9 -1.45 -0.72 -12.73
C ALA A 9 -2.48 -1.60 -12.00
N PHE A 10 -3.39 -0.98 -11.23
CA PHE A 10 -4.32 -1.65 -10.36
C PHE A 10 -5.61 -0.84 -10.15
N LYS A 11 -6.77 -1.49 -10.31
CA LYS A 11 -8.09 -0.92 -10.01
C LYS A 11 -8.67 -1.59 -8.77
N LEU A 12 -9.12 -0.79 -7.81
CA LEU A 12 -9.78 -1.24 -6.60
C LEU A 12 -11.29 -1.07 -6.70
N ASP A 13 -12.02 -2.09 -6.25
CA ASP A 13 -13.44 -1.98 -5.96
C ASP A 13 -13.61 -1.77 -4.45
N VAL A 14 -14.02 -0.55 -4.07
CA VAL A 14 -14.16 -0.15 -2.67
C VAL A 14 -15.16 -1.04 -1.92
N MET A 15 -16.23 -1.49 -2.59
CA MET A 15 -17.23 -2.34 -1.94
C MET A 15 -16.67 -3.71 -1.59
N ASN A 16 -15.83 -4.28 -2.47
CA ASN A 16 -15.15 -5.54 -2.19
C ASN A 16 -14.11 -5.37 -1.07
N VAL A 17 -13.34 -4.26 -1.07
CA VAL A 17 -12.37 -3.99 0.01
C VAL A 17 -13.07 -3.89 1.37
N ILE A 18 -14.21 -3.21 1.46
CA ILE A 18 -14.97 -3.09 2.70
C ILE A 18 -15.51 -4.45 3.14
N LYS A 19 -16.04 -5.24 2.20
CA LYS A 19 -16.61 -6.56 2.50
C LYS A 19 -15.56 -7.56 2.96
N ASP A 20 -14.43 -7.60 2.27
CA ASP A 20 -13.38 -8.59 2.48
C ASP A 20 -12.32 -8.11 3.47
N LEU A 21 -12.41 -6.84 3.91
CA LEU A 21 -11.43 -6.14 4.74
C LEU A 21 -9.99 -6.34 4.23
N SER A 22 -9.83 -6.41 2.91
CA SER A 22 -8.56 -6.72 2.27
C SER A 22 -8.45 -6.13 0.88
N ILE A 23 -7.21 -5.90 0.45
CA ILE A 23 -6.84 -5.45 -0.89
C ILE A 23 -6.11 -6.59 -1.57
N LYS A 24 -6.79 -7.33 -2.47
CA LYS A 24 -6.22 -8.52 -3.14
C LYS A 24 -5.61 -9.54 -2.14
N GLY A 25 -6.23 -9.70 -0.98
CA GLY A 25 -5.72 -10.58 0.09
C GLY A 25 -4.72 -9.92 1.05
N LEU A 26 -4.26 -8.69 0.79
CA LEU A 26 -3.56 -7.89 1.80
C LEU A 26 -4.55 -7.41 2.86
N CYS A 27 -4.28 -7.77 4.10
CA CYS A 27 -5.01 -7.32 5.28
C CYS A 27 -4.04 -6.91 6.40
N VAL A 28 -4.56 -6.33 7.47
CA VAL A 28 -3.80 -6.08 8.70
C VAL A 28 -3.13 -7.38 9.16
N GLY A 29 -1.84 -7.30 9.50
CA GLY A 29 -1.01 -8.45 9.86
C GLY A 29 -0.33 -9.15 8.67
N SER A 30 -0.61 -8.74 7.42
CA SER A 30 0.16 -9.24 6.26
C SER A 30 1.61 -8.81 6.33
N SER A 31 2.51 -9.63 5.80
CA SER A 31 3.93 -9.29 5.77
C SER A 31 4.24 -8.18 4.76
N ILE A 32 5.30 -7.42 5.01
CA ILE A 32 5.82 -6.44 4.03
C ILE A 32 6.28 -7.13 2.74
N ALA A 33 6.74 -8.39 2.81
CA ALA A 33 7.07 -9.17 1.61
C ALA A 33 5.84 -9.38 0.71
N GLN A 34 4.68 -9.73 1.28
CA GLN A 34 3.43 -9.85 0.53
C GLN A 34 2.95 -8.50 -0.01
N LEU A 35 3.14 -7.41 0.75
CA LEU A 35 2.84 -6.06 0.28
C LEU A 35 3.61 -5.76 -1.01
N HIS A 36 4.92 -6.01 -1.03
CA HIS A 36 5.76 -5.82 -2.21
C HIS A 36 5.37 -6.75 -3.36
N GLU A 37 5.02 -8.01 -3.10
CA GLU A 37 4.58 -8.94 -4.13
C GLU A 37 3.30 -8.47 -4.83
N ILE A 38 2.34 -7.93 -4.07
CA ILE A 38 1.00 -7.56 -4.58
C ILE A 38 0.99 -6.16 -5.17
N MET A 39 1.66 -5.21 -4.52
CA MET A 39 1.64 -3.78 -4.90
C MET A 39 2.85 -3.38 -5.74
N GLY A 40 3.92 -4.17 -5.74
CA GLY A 40 5.19 -3.86 -6.41
C GLY A 40 6.04 -2.86 -5.63
N GLU A 41 6.73 -1.99 -6.38
CA GLU A 41 7.56 -0.93 -5.82
C GLU A 41 6.72 0.29 -5.43
N PRO A 42 6.94 0.89 -4.26
CA PRO A 42 6.24 2.09 -3.85
C PRO A 42 6.63 3.29 -4.73
N GLU A 43 5.69 4.22 -4.89
CA GLU A 43 5.88 5.44 -5.67
C GLU A 43 6.91 6.38 -5.04
N LEU A 44 6.96 6.39 -3.71
CA LEU A 44 7.90 7.18 -2.93
C LEU A 44 8.75 6.28 -2.03
N PRO A 45 9.97 6.74 -1.66
CA PRO A 45 10.76 6.06 -0.65
C PRO A 45 9.98 5.89 0.65
N VAL A 46 10.11 4.70 1.24
CA VAL A 46 9.50 4.35 2.52
C VAL A 46 9.93 5.35 3.59
N ALA A 47 8.97 5.96 4.26
CA ALA A 47 9.23 7.01 5.25
C ALA A 47 8.76 6.59 6.63
N ARG A 48 9.50 6.97 7.69
CA ARG A 48 8.98 6.84 9.06
C ARG A 48 7.96 7.94 9.33
N MET A 49 6.84 7.58 9.96
CA MET A 49 5.78 8.49 10.39
C MET A 49 6.21 9.49 11.49
N GLY A 50 7.46 9.42 11.94
CA GLY A 50 8.07 10.36 12.87
C GLY A 50 9.44 9.87 13.33
N LYS A 51 10.27 10.78 13.88
CA LYS A 51 11.65 10.47 14.28
C LYS A 51 11.76 9.34 15.30
N LYS A 52 10.79 9.21 16.21
CA LYS A 52 10.76 8.19 17.27
C LYS A 52 9.80 7.03 16.97
N SER A 53 9.11 7.06 15.83
CA SER A 53 8.11 6.05 15.49
C SER A 53 8.76 4.80 14.91
N LYS A 54 8.20 3.63 15.24
CA LYS A 54 8.48 2.37 14.55
C LYS A 54 7.56 2.13 13.34
N ILE A 55 6.67 3.08 13.07
CA ILE A 55 5.70 3.01 11.99
C ILE A 55 6.32 3.57 10.70
N TYR A 56 6.23 2.78 9.64
CA TYR A 56 6.62 3.14 8.29
C TYR A 56 5.40 3.38 7.41
N TYR A 57 5.55 4.30 6.47
CA TYR A 57 4.55 4.72 5.51
C TYR A 57 4.97 4.30 4.11
N TRP A 58 4.03 3.68 3.39
CA TRP A 58 4.21 3.15 2.05
C TRP A 58 3.17 3.78 1.13
N LEU A 59 3.59 4.41 0.03
CA LEU A 59 2.68 5.05 -0.92
C LEU A 59 2.66 4.30 -2.25
N TYR A 60 1.47 3.92 -2.69
CA TYR A 60 1.21 3.27 -3.98
C TYR A 60 0.07 4.00 -4.70
N GLY A 61 0.39 5.02 -5.49
CA GLY A 61 -0.62 5.87 -6.12
C GLY A 61 -1.51 6.54 -5.08
N ASN A 62 -2.80 6.19 -5.08
CA ASN A 62 -3.79 6.75 -4.15
C ASN A 62 -4.04 5.87 -2.91
N VAL A 63 -3.25 4.83 -2.71
CA VAL A 63 -3.38 3.92 -1.56
C VAL A 63 -2.12 4.02 -0.73
N SER A 64 -2.30 4.15 0.58
CA SER A 64 -1.21 4.10 1.54
C SER A 64 -1.38 2.91 2.48
N PHE A 65 -0.24 2.34 2.86
CA PHE A 65 -0.16 1.32 3.89
C PHE A 65 0.73 1.82 5.02
N LEU A 66 0.41 1.36 6.23
CA LEU A 66 1.26 1.54 7.41
C LEU A 66 1.83 0.18 7.78
N SER A 67 3.05 0.19 8.32
CA SER A 67 3.63 -1.02 8.89
C SER A 67 4.37 -0.73 10.17
N GLU A 68 4.41 -1.71 11.06
CA GLU A 68 5.29 -1.73 12.21
C GLU A 68 6.13 -3.02 12.17
N GLY A 69 7.45 -2.86 12.10
CA GLY A 69 8.33 -3.98 11.78
C GLY A 69 8.03 -4.53 10.38
N ASP A 70 7.87 -5.86 10.29
CA ASP A 70 7.67 -6.57 9.02
C ASP A 70 6.19 -6.81 8.68
N TYR A 71 5.26 -6.14 9.36
CA TYR A 71 3.83 -6.37 9.23
C TYR A 71 3.03 -5.09 8.97
N VAL A 72 2.03 -5.19 8.09
CA VAL A 72 1.04 -4.14 7.82
C VAL A 72 0.14 -3.95 9.05
N ILE A 73 -0.13 -2.69 9.41
CA ILE A 73 -1.00 -2.30 10.54
C ILE A 73 -2.13 -1.38 10.11
#